data_AF-A0A7C6WUF0-F1
#
_entry.id   AF-A0A7C6WUF0-F1
#
_cell.length_a   1.000
_cell.length_b   1.000
_cell.length_c   1.000
_cell.angle_alpha   90.00
_cell.angle_beta   90.00
_cell.angle_gamma   90.00
#
_symmetry.space_group_name_H-M   'P 1'
#
loop_
_entity.id
_entity.type
_entity.pdbx_description
1 polymer ?
#
loop_
_entity_poly.entity_id
_entity_poly.type
_entity_poly.pdbx_seq_one_letter_code
_entity_poly.pdbx_strand_id
1 'polypeptide(L)'
;MNILSAMAGKQGQNKADSPNDLKTTQNFRFFVLTLIILLLNGLYLQFAWNRYVNIASYEAVQLVESLESIFHPEHIAEILDDTNDTDKPGYILAKNSLTKLVETINPIHFAYIYGERDGNLIFLFDSEPINSPNYVSPGQIYEEADDIHWEPFRTGESVLTKPITDRWGTWISALAPVKDPSDGTIISVFAIDFSASEWFANLRKQMIPDIVISICILILYFAFIHIRMKNIALRSLNKKYLIMKHYIEVCFPRRLLVLQ
;
A
#
# COMPACT_ATOMS: atom_id res chain seq x y z
N MET A 1 -58.27 -19.95 67.17
CA MET A 1 -57.72 -20.76 66.05
C MET A 1 -56.86 -19.81 65.21
N ASN A 2 -55.53 -19.77 65.36
CA ASN A 2 -54.52 -20.62 64.67
C ASN A 2 -54.66 -20.51 63.12
N ILE A 3 -53.67 -20.12 62.29
CA ILE A 3 -52.20 -20.27 62.32
C ILE A 3 -51.48 -19.25 61.39
N LEU A 4 -50.20 -19.02 61.72
CA LEU A 4 -49.07 -18.32 61.10
C LEU A 4 -48.74 -18.49 59.59
N SER A 5 -47.84 -17.59 59.13
CA SER A 5 -46.78 -17.74 58.09
C SER A 5 -47.14 -17.22 56.68
N ALA A 6 -46.35 -16.45 55.93
CA ALA A 6 -44.90 -16.24 55.91
C ALA A 6 -44.52 -14.85 55.33
N MET A 7 -43.34 -14.36 55.73
CA MET A 7 -42.63 -13.22 55.18
C MET A 7 -42.10 -13.50 53.76
N ALA A 8 -41.98 -12.46 52.93
CA ALA A 8 -40.91 -12.37 51.93
C ALA A 8 -40.58 -10.89 51.64
N GLY A 9 -39.65 -10.34 52.43
CA GLY A 9 -39.01 -9.06 52.14
C GLY A 9 -38.12 -9.18 50.91
N LYS A 10 -38.42 -8.43 49.84
CA LYS A 10 -37.47 -8.07 48.80
C LYS A 10 -36.62 -6.90 49.31
N GLN A 11 -35.56 -7.19 50.05
CA GLN A 11 -34.46 -6.24 50.23
C GLN A 11 -33.36 -6.58 49.22
N GLY A 12 -32.95 -5.56 48.46
CA GLY A 12 -32.04 -5.67 47.34
C GLY A 12 -30.68 -6.24 47.73
N GLN A 13 -30.26 -7.25 46.99
CA GLN A 13 -28.85 -7.61 46.88
C GLN A 13 -28.17 -6.60 45.95
N ASN A 14 -27.75 -5.46 46.50
CA ASN A 14 -26.63 -4.72 45.94
C ASN A 14 -25.37 -5.57 46.23
N LYS A 15 -25.02 -6.43 45.27
CA LYS A 15 -23.75 -7.15 45.25
C LYS A 15 -22.64 -6.10 45.16
N ALA A 16 -22.03 -5.77 46.29
CA ALA A 16 -20.88 -4.89 46.32
C ALA A 16 -19.75 -5.58 45.55
N ASP A 17 -19.43 -5.07 44.36
CA ASP A 17 -18.37 -5.61 43.51
C ASP A 17 -17.07 -5.72 44.32
N SER A 18 -16.54 -6.95 44.40
CA SER A 18 -15.28 -7.22 45.07
C SER A 18 -14.15 -6.42 44.40
N PRO A 19 -13.14 -5.94 45.15
CA PRO A 19 -11.98 -5.24 44.57
C PRO A 19 -11.28 -6.00 43.42
N ASN A 20 -11.40 -7.33 43.40
CA ASN A 20 -10.90 -8.18 42.31
C ASN A 20 -11.75 -8.08 41.03
N ASP A 21 -13.06 -7.94 41.13
CA ASP A 21 -13.96 -7.84 39.96
C ASP A 21 -13.77 -6.51 39.21
N LEU A 22 -13.55 -5.42 39.96
CA LEU A 22 -13.24 -4.10 39.40
C LEU A 22 -11.91 -4.07 38.64
N LYS A 23 -10.89 -4.77 39.15
CA LYS A 23 -9.55 -4.84 38.52
C LYS A 23 -9.58 -5.70 37.24
N THR A 24 -10.28 -6.83 37.27
CA THR A 24 -10.47 -7.71 36.10
C THR A 24 -11.23 -7.02 34.98
N THR A 25 -12.31 -6.29 35.31
CA THR A 25 -13.11 -5.53 34.33
C THR A 25 -12.30 -4.40 33.68
N GLN A 26 -11.45 -3.70 34.43
CA GLN A 26 -10.58 -2.65 33.87
C GLN A 26 -9.50 -3.21 32.94
N ASN A 27 -8.86 -4.33 33.32
CA ASN A 27 -7.88 -4.99 32.47
C ASN A 27 -8.49 -5.46 31.15
N PHE A 28 -9.71 -6.01 31.20
CA PHE A 28 -10.44 -6.41 30.00
C PHE A 28 -10.75 -5.22 29.08
N ARG A 29 -11.14 -4.06 29.62
CA ARG A 29 -11.36 -2.84 28.83
C ARG A 29 -10.09 -2.36 28.12
N PHE A 30 -8.94 -2.34 28.82
CA PHE A 30 -7.67 -1.96 28.20
C PHE A 30 -7.22 -2.95 27.13
N PHE A 31 -7.47 -4.24 27.34
CA PHE A 31 -7.20 -5.28 26.36
C PHE A 31 -8.02 -5.05 25.07
N VAL A 32 -9.34 -4.86 25.20
CA VAL A 32 -10.23 -4.60 24.05
C VAL A 32 -9.83 -3.31 23.34
N LEU A 33 -9.52 -2.23 24.08
CA LEU A 33 -9.07 -0.96 23.48
C LEU A 33 -7.77 -1.13 22.70
N THR A 34 -6.81 -1.90 23.23
CA THR A 34 -5.54 -2.18 22.55
C THR A 34 -5.77 -2.91 21.25
N LEU A 35 -6.66 -3.91 21.25
CA LEU A 35 -7.01 -4.65 20.04
C LEU A 35 -7.62 -3.73 18.97
N ILE A 36 -8.52 -2.84 19.37
CA ILE A 36 -9.14 -1.85 18.47
C ILE A 36 -8.08 -0.94 17.86
N ILE A 37 -7.15 -0.42 18.66
CA ILE A 37 -6.11 0.51 18.19
C ILE A 37 -5.14 -0.19 17.24
N LEU A 38 -4.74 -1.43 17.53
CA LEU A 38 -3.90 -2.22 16.62
C LEU A 38 -4.62 -2.49 15.29
N LEU A 39 -5.91 -2.82 15.33
CA LEU A 39 -6.71 -3.02 14.13
C LEU A 39 -6.79 -1.73 13.29
N LEU A 40 -7.12 -0.61 13.91
CA LEU A 40 -7.20 0.69 13.22
C LEU A 40 -5.85 1.10 12.63
N ASN A 41 -4.75 0.82 13.33
CA ASN A 41 -3.42 1.11 12.82
C ASN A 41 -3.06 0.24 11.61
N GLY A 42 -3.40 -1.05 11.65
CA GLY A 42 -3.22 -1.95 10.50
C GLY A 42 -4.06 -1.52 9.29
N LEU A 43 -5.33 -1.16 9.51
CA LEU A 43 -6.21 -0.65 8.46
C LEU A 43 -5.69 0.65 7.85
N TYR A 44 -5.14 1.56 8.67
CA TYR A 44 -4.51 2.79 8.20
C TYR A 44 -3.32 2.50 7.28
N LEU A 45 -2.41 1.62 7.69
CA LEU A 45 -1.24 1.26 6.88
C LEU A 45 -1.64 0.57 5.57
N GLN A 46 -2.67 -0.29 5.60
CA GLN A 46 -3.21 -0.90 4.39
C GLN A 46 -3.81 0.14 3.44
N PHE A 47 -4.57 1.11 3.98
CA PHE A 47 -5.12 2.21 3.21
C PHE A 47 -4.01 3.07 2.59
N ALA A 48 -2.97 3.40 3.36
CA ALA A 48 -1.82 4.16 2.88
C ALA A 48 -1.08 3.41 1.77
N TRP A 49 -0.85 2.10 1.92
CA TRP A 49 -0.24 1.26 0.89
C TRP A 49 -1.04 1.28 -0.41
N ASN A 50 -2.35 1.04 -0.34
CA ASN A 50 -3.23 1.06 -1.51
C ASN A 50 -3.23 2.44 -2.18
N ARG A 51 -3.21 3.52 -1.41
CA ARG A 51 -3.11 4.88 -1.93
C ARG A 51 -1.82 5.07 -2.75
N TYR A 52 -0.66 4.67 -2.22
CA TYR A 52 0.61 4.80 -2.95
C TYR A 52 0.67 3.94 -4.20
N VAL A 53 0.17 2.69 -4.13
CA VAL A 53 0.06 1.82 -5.31
C VAL A 53 -0.80 2.49 -6.39
N ASN A 54 -1.98 3.00 -6.02
CA ASN A 54 -2.89 3.64 -6.98
C ASN A 54 -2.28 4.89 -7.61
N ILE A 55 -1.59 5.72 -6.82
CA ILE A 55 -0.90 6.92 -7.34
C ILE A 55 0.19 6.52 -8.33
N ALA A 56 1.06 5.59 -7.96
CA ALA A 56 2.14 5.14 -8.83
C ALA A 56 1.60 4.52 -10.12
N SER A 57 0.54 3.71 -10.03
CA SER A 57 -0.11 3.13 -11.21
C SER A 57 -0.70 4.20 -12.13
N TYR A 58 -1.38 5.21 -11.57
CA TYR A 58 -1.93 6.32 -12.34
C TYR A 58 -0.84 7.16 -13.01
N GLU A 59 0.26 7.46 -12.30
CA GLU A 59 1.40 8.20 -12.84
C GLU A 59 2.08 7.44 -13.99
N ALA A 60 2.24 6.12 -13.86
CA ALA A 60 2.83 5.30 -14.91
C ALA A 60 1.97 5.26 -16.19
N VAL A 61 0.65 5.12 -16.04
CA VAL A 61 -0.29 5.15 -17.18
C VAL A 61 -0.27 6.53 -17.86
N GLN A 62 -0.36 7.61 -17.09
CA GLN A 62 -0.31 8.96 -17.63
C GLN A 62 1.03 9.26 -18.33
N LEU A 63 2.13 8.72 -17.81
CA LEU A 63 3.44 8.87 -18.42
C LEU A 63 3.48 8.17 -19.79
N VAL A 64 3.03 6.91 -19.90
CA VAL A 64 3.03 6.20 -21.18
C VAL A 64 2.09 6.86 -22.19
N GLU A 65 0.92 7.33 -21.78
CA GLU A 65 -0.01 8.08 -22.65
C GLU A 65 0.60 9.39 -23.16
N SER A 66 1.28 10.13 -22.29
CA SER A 66 1.94 11.38 -22.68
C SER A 66 3.08 11.14 -23.66
N LEU A 67 3.85 10.07 -23.44
CA LEU A 67 5.01 9.72 -24.28
C LEU A 67 4.59 9.06 -25.60
N GLU A 68 3.48 8.34 -25.62
CA GLU A 68 2.89 7.76 -26.84
C GLU A 68 2.65 8.85 -27.88
N SER A 69 2.17 10.02 -27.47
CA SER A 69 1.88 11.16 -28.36
C SER A 69 3.10 11.70 -29.15
N ILE A 70 4.31 11.29 -28.78
CA ILE A 70 5.55 11.64 -29.49
C ILE A 70 5.69 10.82 -30.78
N PHE A 71 5.07 9.64 -30.84
CA PHE A 71 5.16 8.77 -32.00
C PHE A 71 4.07 9.12 -33.02
N HIS A 72 4.49 9.50 -34.22
CA HIS A 72 3.59 9.72 -35.34
C HIS A 72 3.09 8.36 -35.89
N PRO A 73 1.78 8.09 -35.87
CA PRO A 73 1.21 6.82 -36.33
C PRO A 73 1.62 6.45 -37.76
N GLU A 74 1.81 7.45 -38.63
CA GLU A 74 2.22 7.25 -40.02
C GLU A 74 3.60 6.58 -40.12
N HIS A 75 4.54 6.94 -39.24
CA HIS A 75 5.87 6.32 -39.21
C HIS A 75 5.81 4.90 -38.67
N ILE A 76 4.90 4.61 -37.74
CA ILE A 76 4.73 3.26 -37.19
C ILE A 76 4.11 2.34 -38.23
N ALA A 77 3.09 2.80 -38.95
CA ALA A 77 2.46 2.04 -40.03
C ALA A 77 3.48 1.67 -41.13
N GLU A 78 4.36 2.59 -41.53
CA GLU A 78 5.39 2.32 -42.53
C GLU A 78 6.40 1.23 -42.07
N ILE A 79 6.72 1.19 -40.78
CA ILE A 79 7.58 0.16 -40.18
C ILE A 79 6.84 -1.18 -40.12
N LEU A 80 5.54 -1.16 -39.82
CA LEU A 80 4.70 -2.34 -39.79
C LEU A 80 4.51 -2.95 -41.20
N ASP A 81 4.60 -2.18 -42.27
CA ASP A 81 4.52 -2.72 -43.63
C ASP A 81 5.81 -3.44 -44.08
N ASP A 82 6.98 -2.96 -43.62
CA ASP A 82 8.28 -3.58 -43.91
C ASP A 82 9.21 -3.52 -42.70
N THR A 83 9.12 -4.56 -41.86
CA THR A 83 9.95 -4.70 -40.66
C THR A 83 11.42 -5.03 -40.97
N ASN A 84 11.76 -5.39 -42.22
CA ASN A 84 13.14 -5.76 -42.56
C ASN A 84 14.00 -4.54 -42.94
N ASP A 85 13.37 -3.40 -43.26
CA ASP A 85 14.08 -2.19 -43.69
C ASP A 85 14.39 -1.27 -42.49
N THR A 86 15.44 -1.63 -41.76
CA THR A 86 15.93 -0.86 -40.61
C THR A 86 16.74 0.38 -40.99
N ASP A 87 17.02 0.58 -42.28
CA ASP A 87 17.80 1.72 -42.78
C ASP A 87 16.92 2.95 -43.07
N LYS A 88 15.59 2.80 -42.97
CA LYS A 88 14.64 3.91 -43.13
C LYS A 88 14.90 5.03 -42.11
N PRO A 89 14.89 6.31 -42.53
CA PRO A 89 15.03 7.43 -41.62
C PRO A 89 14.00 7.42 -40.48
N GLY A 90 12.75 7.02 -40.76
CA GLY A 90 11.68 6.91 -39.76
C GLY A 90 12.00 5.91 -38.65
N TYR A 91 12.49 4.73 -39.01
CA TYR A 91 12.92 3.70 -38.06
C TYR A 91 14.06 4.18 -37.17
N ILE A 92 15.11 4.76 -37.78
CA ILE A 92 16.29 5.27 -37.05
C ILE A 92 15.88 6.37 -36.06
N LEU A 93 15.02 7.30 -36.46
CA LEU A 93 14.53 8.38 -35.60
C LEU A 93 13.69 7.86 -34.43
N ALA A 94 12.81 6.89 -34.69
CA ALA A 94 11.97 6.30 -33.66
C ALA A 94 12.81 5.51 -32.63
N LYS A 95 13.74 4.69 -33.10
CA LYS A 95 14.68 3.94 -32.25
C LYS A 95 15.52 4.87 -31.38
N ASN A 96 16.10 5.91 -31.96
CA ASN A 96 16.89 6.90 -31.22
C ASN A 96 16.05 7.63 -30.17
N SER A 97 14.78 7.94 -30.46
CA SER A 97 13.86 8.55 -29.50
C SER A 97 13.61 7.64 -28.29
N LEU A 98 13.39 6.34 -28.51
CA LEU A 98 13.23 5.38 -27.42
C LEU A 98 14.51 5.17 -26.59
N THR A 99 15.67 5.05 -27.25
CA THR A 99 16.95 4.96 -26.53
C THR A 99 17.17 6.20 -25.67
N LYS A 100 16.92 7.40 -26.21
CA LYS A 100 17.06 8.65 -25.47
C LYS A 100 16.09 8.75 -24.29
N LEU A 101 14.86 8.26 -24.48
CA LEU A 101 13.84 8.21 -23.44
C LEU A 101 14.33 7.41 -22.22
N VAL A 102 14.79 6.18 -22.44
CA VAL A 102 15.31 5.29 -21.39
C VAL A 102 16.56 5.87 -20.72
N GLU A 103 17.48 6.45 -21.50
CA GLU A 103 18.68 7.10 -20.95
C GLU A 103 18.37 8.31 -20.03
N THR A 104 17.26 9.00 -20.29
CA THR A 104 16.94 10.28 -19.65
C THR A 104 15.97 10.11 -18.47
N ILE A 105 15.02 9.18 -18.56
CA ILE A 105 13.95 9.01 -17.58
C ILE A 105 14.20 7.76 -16.73
N ASN A 106 14.88 7.94 -15.61
CA ASN A 106 14.90 6.96 -14.53
C ASN A 106 13.53 7.01 -13.81
N PRO A 107 12.67 5.96 -13.82
CA PRO A 107 13.02 4.53 -13.75
C PRO A 107 12.54 3.67 -14.93
N ILE A 108 12.44 4.21 -16.14
CA ILE A 108 12.12 3.39 -17.33
C ILE A 108 13.36 2.56 -17.68
N HIS A 109 13.21 1.23 -17.77
CA HIS A 109 14.29 0.31 -18.13
C HIS A 109 14.23 -0.10 -19.60
N PHE A 110 13.02 -0.32 -20.13
CA PHE A 110 12.80 -0.59 -21.54
C PHE A 110 11.67 0.28 -22.06
N ALA A 111 11.77 0.67 -23.32
CA ALA A 111 10.68 1.27 -24.06
C ALA A 111 10.63 0.61 -25.45
N TYR A 112 9.46 0.17 -25.88
CA TYR A 112 9.31 -0.59 -27.12
C TYR A 112 7.92 -0.40 -27.72
N ILE A 113 7.81 -0.66 -29.02
CA ILE A 113 6.55 -0.71 -29.74
C ILE A 113 6.37 -2.13 -30.29
N TYR A 114 5.18 -2.67 -30.10
CA TYR A 114 4.77 -3.94 -30.70
C TYR A 114 3.44 -3.80 -31.46
N GLY A 115 3.27 -4.59 -32.51
CA GLY A 115 2.09 -4.60 -33.37
C GLY A 115 1.50 -6.00 -33.49
N GLU A 116 0.32 -6.09 -34.09
CA GLU A 116 -0.27 -7.37 -34.48
C GLU A 116 0.09 -7.69 -35.93
N ARG A 117 0.54 -8.93 -36.19
CA ARG A 117 0.69 -9.47 -37.55
C ARG A 117 0.35 -10.96 -37.55
N ASP A 118 -0.51 -11.37 -38.48
CA ASP A 118 -0.93 -12.76 -38.66
C ASP A 118 -1.42 -13.45 -37.36
N GLY A 119 -2.12 -12.69 -36.51
CA GLY A 119 -2.65 -13.17 -35.22
C GLY A 119 -1.61 -13.33 -34.12
N ASN A 120 -0.39 -12.82 -34.30
CA ASN A 120 0.67 -12.80 -33.30
C ASN A 120 1.08 -11.37 -32.97
N LEU A 121 1.54 -11.13 -31.73
CA LEU A 121 2.21 -9.89 -31.39
C LEU A 121 3.67 -9.97 -31.84
N ILE A 122 4.14 -8.91 -32.48
CA ILE A 122 5.51 -8.78 -32.98
C ILE A 122 6.12 -7.48 -32.48
N PHE A 123 7.40 -7.50 -32.14
CA PHE A 123 8.13 -6.28 -31.85
C PHE A 123 8.39 -5.49 -33.13
N LEU A 124 8.16 -4.19 -33.12
CA LEU A 124 8.48 -3.30 -34.24
C LEU A 124 9.85 -2.67 -34.04
N PHE A 125 10.07 -2.07 -32.87
CA PHE A 125 11.35 -1.52 -32.46
C PHE A 125 11.39 -1.28 -30.94
N ASP A 126 12.59 -1.29 -30.38
CA ASP A 126 12.87 -1.12 -28.95
C ASP A 126 13.98 -0.09 -28.69
N SER A 127 14.13 0.29 -27.42
CA SER A 127 15.18 1.18 -26.93
C SER A 127 16.57 0.55 -26.91
N GLU A 128 16.67 -0.78 -27.02
CA GLU A 128 17.94 -1.49 -26.87
C GLU A 128 18.89 -1.24 -28.06
N PRO A 129 20.18 -0.96 -27.78
CA PRO A 129 21.21 -0.92 -28.82
C PRO A 129 21.29 -2.26 -29.58
N ILE A 130 21.60 -2.20 -30.89
CA ILE A 130 21.69 -3.40 -31.75
C ILE A 130 22.75 -4.42 -31.25
N ASN A 131 23.77 -3.94 -30.55
CA ASN A 131 24.82 -4.78 -29.96
C ASN A 131 24.48 -5.29 -28.55
N SER A 132 23.29 -4.97 -28.02
CA SER A 132 22.83 -5.45 -26.73
C SER A 132 22.50 -6.94 -26.81
N PRO A 133 22.85 -7.75 -25.80
CA PRO A 133 22.37 -9.13 -25.69
C PRO A 133 20.84 -9.22 -25.56
N ASN A 134 20.18 -8.10 -25.20
CA ASN A 134 18.74 -8.01 -25.03
C ASN A 134 18.04 -7.49 -26.29
N TYR A 135 18.78 -7.16 -27.35
CA TYR A 135 18.22 -6.62 -28.58
C TYR A 135 17.18 -7.57 -29.19
N VAL A 136 16.01 -7.02 -29.50
CA VAL A 136 14.97 -7.72 -30.23
C VAL A 136 14.97 -7.26 -31.68
N SER A 137 14.98 -8.22 -32.61
CA SER A 137 14.92 -7.87 -34.03
C SER A 137 13.50 -7.42 -34.41
N PRO A 138 13.35 -6.37 -35.24
CA PRO A 138 12.06 -5.99 -35.79
C PRO A 138 11.35 -7.17 -36.48
N GLY A 139 10.05 -7.28 -36.26
CA GLY A 139 9.22 -8.38 -36.75
C GLY A 139 9.34 -9.68 -35.94
N GLN A 140 10.20 -9.74 -34.93
CA GLN A 140 10.31 -10.91 -34.05
C GLN A 140 9.02 -11.09 -33.24
N ILE A 141 8.54 -12.33 -33.13
CA ILE A 141 7.38 -12.69 -32.32
C ILE A 141 7.65 -12.37 -30.85
N TYR A 142 6.67 -11.72 -30.21
CA TYR A 142 6.67 -11.45 -28.79
C TYR A 142 6.16 -12.68 -28.02
N GLU A 143 7.02 -13.69 -27.89
CA GLU A 143 6.71 -14.99 -27.27
C GLU A 143 6.29 -14.88 -25.80
N GLU A 144 6.80 -13.87 -25.08
CA GLU A 144 6.50 -13.64 -23.66
C GLU A 144 5.18 -12.86 -23.44
N ALA A 145 4.48 -12.49 -24.50
CA ALA A 145 3.24 -11.73 -24.38
C ALA A 145 2.07 -12.57 -23.82
N ASP A 146 1.66 -12.26 -22.60
CA ASP A 146 0.42 -12.73 -21.99
C ASP A 146 -0.83 -11.99 -22.51
N ASP A 147 -2.03 -12.47 -22.15
CA ASP A 147 -3.34 -11.91 -22.57
C ASP A 147 -3.49 -10.40 -22.30
N ILE A 148 -2.83 -9.88 -21.27
CA ILE A 148 -2.86 -8.44 -20.93
C ILE A 148 -2.22 -7.55 -22.01
N HIS A 149 -1.28 -8.07 -22.81
CA HIS A 149 -0.68 -7.33 -23.91
C HIS A 149 -1.64 -7.15 -25.10
N TRP A 150 -2.68 -7.99 -25.18
CA TRP A 150 -3.76 -7.83 -26.14
C TRP A 150 -4.84 -6.86 -25.67
N GLU A 151 -4.88 -6.53 -24.38
CA GLU A 151 -5.93 -5.69 -23.80
C GLU A 151 -6.02 -4.31 -24.45
N PRO A 152 -4.90 -3.58 -24.69
CA PRO A 152 -4.95 -2.30 -25.38
C PRO A 152 -5.58 -2.39 -26.77
N PHE A 153 -5.28 -3.43 -27.56
CA PHE A 153 -5.89 -3.66 -28.87
C PHE A 153 -7.40 -3.94 -28.80
N ARG A 154 -7.87 -4.55 -27.70
CA ARG A 154 -9.28 -4.92 -27.52
C ARG A 154 -10.13 -3.78 -26.95
N THR A 155 -9.57 -3.03 -26.00
CA THR A 155 -10.30 -1.99 -25.26
C THR A 155 -10.05 -0.59 -25.80
N GLY A 156 -8.90 -0.37 -26.44
CA GLY A 156 -8.44 0.97 -26.82
C GLY A 156 -8.07 1.85 -25.62
N GLU A 157 -7.88 1.25 -24.45
CA GLU A 157 -7.48 1.89 -23.21
C GLU A 157 -6.05 1.50 -22.82
N SER A 158 -5.37 2.40 -22.11
CA SER A 158 -4.05 2.13 -21.56
C SER A 158 -4.14 1.25 -20.32
N VAL A 159 -3.18 0.34 -20.17
CA VAL A 159 -3.21 -0.68 -19.11
C VAL A 159 -1.87 -0.74 -18.40
N LEU A 160 -1.89 -1.03 -17.09
CA LEU A 160 -0.70 -1.34 -16.32
C LEU A 160 -0.70 -2.82 -15.94
N THR A 161 0.38 -3.53 -16.23
CA THR A 161 0.50 -4.94 -15.91
C THR A 161 0.77 -5.16 -14.42
N LYS A 162 0.47 -6.37 -13.94
CA LYS A 162 1.08 -6.88 -12.70
C LYS A 162 2.55 -7.24 -12.99
N PRO A 163 3.38 -7.50 -11.97
CA PRO A 163 4.73 -8.00 -12.20
C PRO A 163 4.71 -9.28 -13.07
N ILE A 164 5.32 -9.20 -14.26
CA ILE A 164 5.49 -10.31 -15.20
C ILE A 164 6.99 -10.61 -15.31
N THR A 165 7.35 -11.89 -15.30
CA THR A 165 8.75 -12.33 -15.40
C THR A 165 9.02 -12.88 -16.79
N ASP A 166 10.07 -12.39 -17.42
CA ASP A 166 10.53 -12.80 -18.74
C ASP A 166 12.05 -13.09 -18.75
N ARG A 167 12.64 -13.21 -19.94
CA ARG A 167 14.08 -13.44 -20.11
C ARG A 167 14.98 -12.27 -19.73
N TRP A 168 14.43 -11.06 -19.59
CA TRP A 168 15.16 -9.85 -19.26
C TRP A 168 15.03 -9.48 -17.78
N GLY A 169 13.98 -9.91 -17.10
CA GLY A 169 13.80 -9.65 -15.67
C GLY A 169 12.37 -9.83 -15.19
N THR A 170 11.96 -8.95 -14.27
CA THR A 170 10.58 -8.90 -13.79
C THR A 170 10.09 -7.47 -13.85
N TRP A 171 9.04 -7.26 -14.65
CA TRP A 171 8.63 -5.95 -15.13
C TRP A 171 7.20 -5.66 -14.73
N ILE A 172 6.95 -4.39 -14.43
CA ILE A 172 5.63 -3.79 -14.44
C ILE A 172 5.61 -2.89 -15.66
N SER A 173 4.71 -3.16 -16.59
CA SER A 173 4.68 -2.54 -17.91
C SER A 173 3.46 -1.64 -18.02
N ALA A 174 3.66 -0.39 -18.44
CA ALA A 174 2.56 0.49 -18.83
C ALA A 174 2.43 0.43 -20.35
N LEU A 175 1.21 0.18 -20.82
CA LEU A 175 0.88 -0.10 -22.20
C LEU A 175 -0.12 0.96 -22.69
N ALA A 176 0.21 1.67 -23.77
CA ALA A 176 -0.65 2.66 -24.41
C ALA A 176 -0.93 2.26 -25.87
N PRO A 177 -2.21 2.17 -26.28
CA PRO A 177 -2.55 1.87 -27.66
C PRO A 177 -2.25 3.09 -28.56
N VAL A 178 -1.54 2.85 -29.66
CA VAL A 178 -1.31 3.83 -30.71
C VAL A 178 -2.43 3.71 -31.74
N LYS A 179 -3.14 4.82 -31.97
CA LYS A 179 -4.30 4.86 -32.87
C LYS A 179 -3.96 5.57 -34.17
N ASP A 180 -4.43 5.02 -35.29
CA ASP A 180 -4.44 5.72 -36.56
C ASP A 180 -5.40 6.93 -36.47
N PRO A 181 -4.93 8.15 -36.75
CA PRO A 181 -5.75 9.35 -36.61
C PRO A 181 -6.86 9.45 -37.66
N SER A 182 -6.79 8.67 -38.75
CA SER A 182 -7.74 8.72 -39.86
C SER A 182 -9.02 7.94 -39.58
N ASP A 183 -8.92 6.78 -38.94
CA ASP A 183 -10.06 5.88 -38.70
C ASP A 183 -10.19 5.40 -37.25
N GLY A 184 -9.23 5.73 -36.38
CA GLY A 184 -9.21 5.35 -34.97
C GLY A 184 -8.83 3.90 -34.70
N THR A 185 -8.36 3.16 -35.72
CA THR A 185 -7.90 1.78 -35.56
C THR A 185 -6.61 1.73 -34.74
N ILE A 186 -6.43 0.67 -33.95
CA ILE A 186 -5.24 0.51 -33.12
C ILE A 186 -4.18 -0.22 -33.94
N ILE A 187 -3.11 0.48 -34.29
CA ILE A 187 -2.07 -0.04 -35.19
C ILE A 187 -0.93 -0.73 -34.43
N SER A 188 -0.70 -0.30 -33.19
CA SER A 188 0.38 -0.83 -32.36
C SER A 188 0.13 -0.45 -30.89
N VAL A 189 1.00 -0.94 -30.01
CA VAL A 189 1.03 -0.55 -28.61
C VAL A 189 2.42 -0.08 -28.26
N PHE A 190 2.49 1.11 -27.68
CA PHE A 190 3.69 1.61 -27.04
C PHE A 190 3.75 1.13 -25.59
N ALA A 191 4.90 0.61 -25.19
CA ALA A 191 5.10 0.07 -23.86
C ALA A 191 6.37 0.62 -23.22
N ILE A 192 6.28 0.81 -21.90
CA ILE A 192 7.43 1.14 -21.05
C ILE A 192 7.47 0.19 -19.86
N ASP A 193 8.67 -0.30 -19.54
CA ASP A 193 8.87 -1.26 -18.45
C ASP A 193 9.58 -0.63 -17.26
N PHE A 194 9.03 -0.90 -16.07
CA PHE A 194 9.60 -0.59 -14.79
C PHE A 194 10.08 -1.87 -14.11
N SER A 195 11.31 -1.86 -13.56
CA SER A 195 11.78 -2.97 -12.72
C SER A 195 10.85 -3.15 -11.52
N ALA A 196 10.22 -4.31 -11.39
CA ALA A 196 9.30 -4.59 -10.29
C ALA A 196 9.98 -4.44 -8.93
N SER A 197 11.26 -4.81 -8.84
CA SER A 197 12.04 -4.68 -7.61
C SER A 197 12.22 -3.21 -7.17
N GLU A 198 12.52 -2.32 -8.12
CA GLU A 198 12.69 -0.89 -7.89
C GLU A 198 11.35 -0.22 -7.61
N TRP A 199 10.31 -0.59 -8.36
CA TRP A 199 8.93 -0.14 -8.15
C TRP A 199 8.48 -0.36 -6.70
N PHE A 200 8.59 -1.61 -6.20
CA PHE A 200 8.22 -1.91 -4.82
C PHE A 200 9.21 -1.34 -3.79
N ALA A 201 10.49 -1.16 -4.12
CA ALA A 201 11.42 -0.45 -3.26
C ALA A 201 11.02 1.02 -3.08
N ASN A 202 10.60 1.69 -4.15
CA ASN A 202 10.17 3.08 -4.12
C ASN A 202 8.84 3.23 -3.35
N LEU A 203 7.87 2.34 -3.55
CA LEU A 203 6.65 2.31 -2.74
C LEU A 203 6.95 2.12 -1.24
N ARG A 204 7.87 1.21 -0.89
CA ARG A 204 8.30 1.02 0.52
C ARG A 204 8.98 2.26 1.10
N LYS A 205 9.77 2.99 0.31
CA LYS A 205 10.36 4.27 0.73
C LYS A 205 9.27 5.32 1.00
N GLN A 206 8.25 5.40 0.14
CA GLN A 206 7.13 6.33 0.31
C GLN A 206 6.30 6.02 1.57
N MET A 207 6.25 4.77 2.02
CA MET A 207 5.56 4.36 3.27
C MET A 207 6.27 4.80 4.56
N ILE A 208 7.53 5.23 4.52
CA ILE A 208 8.32 5.54 5.73
C ILE A 208 7.61 6.55 6.65
N PRO A 209 7.09 7.70 6.16
CA PRO A 209 6.40 8.66 7.02
C PRO A 209 5.16 8.07 7.72
N ASP A 210 4.35 7.28 7.00
CA ASP A 210 3.14 6.64 7.54
C ASP A 210 3.46 5.60 8.61
N ILE A 211 4.55 4.86 8.42
CA ILE A 211 5.07 3.91 9.41
C ILE A 211 5.57 4.66 10.66
N VAL A 212 6.31 5.75 10.50
CA VAL A 212 6.79 6.56 11.63
C VAL A 212 5.62 7.14 12.43
N ILE A 213 4.62 7.70 11.76
CA ILE A 213 3.41 8.23 12.41
C ILE A 213 2.69 7.12 13.19
N SER A 214 2.54 5.94 12.57
CA SER A 214 1.92 4.77 13.20
C SER A 214 2.66 4.35 14.48
N ILE A 215 3.99 4.27 14.43
CA ILE A 215 4.82 3.95 15.59
C ILE A 215 4.70 5.02 16.68
N CYS A 216 4.72 6.31 16.32
CA CYS A 216 4.55 7.40 17.28
C CYS A 216 3.20 7.31 18.00
N ILE A 217 2.11 7.03 17.28
CA ILE A 217 0.77 6.86 17.86
C ILE A 217 0.76 5.68 18.84
N LEU A 218 1.37 4.55 18.48
CA LEU A 218 1.47 3.39 19.37
C LEU A 218 2.28 3.70 20.63
N ILE A 219 3.42 4.39 20.51
CA ILE A 219 4.23 4.82 21.65
C ILE A 219 3.41 5.70 22.60
N LEU A 220 2.70 6.70 22.07
CA LEU A 220 1.85 7.59 22.86
C LEU A 220 0.72 6.82 23.55
N TYR A 221 0.10 5.87 22.84
CA TYR A 221 -0.93 5.00 23.41
C TYR A 221 -0.40 4.16 24.57
N PHE A 222 0.74 3.47 24.40
CA PHE A 222 1.33 2.67 25.46
C PHE A 222 1.82 3.52 26.63
N ALA A 223 2.37 4.70 26.38
CA ALA A 223 2.73 5.65 27.42
C ALA A 223 1.49 6.10 28.23
N PHE A 224 0.38 6.37 27.54
CA PHE A 224 -0.90 6.68 28.17
C PHE A 224 -1.37 5.53 29.06
N ILE A 225 -1.39 4.30 28.56
CA ILE A 225 -1.78 3.10 29.33
C ILE A 225 -0.89 2.95 30.57
N HIS A 226 0.44 3.11 30.42
CA HIS A 226 1.39 3.04 31.54
C HIS A 226 1.10 4.07 32.62
N ILE A 227 0.86 5.33 32.24
CA ILE A 227 0.50 6.41 33.16
C ILE A 227 -0.82 6.09 33.86
N ARG A 228 -1.82 5.58 33.14
CA ARG A 228 -3.13 5.20 33.71
C ARG A 228 -2.99 4.07 34.72
N MET A 229 -2.22 3.04 34.42
CA MET A 229 -1.95 1.93 35.35
C MET A 229 -1.25 2.42 36.62
N LYS A 230 -0.21 3.26 36.49
CA LYS A 230 0.46 3.87 37.64
C LYS A 230 -0.48 4.72 38.49
N ASN A 231 -1.30 5.55 37.85
CA ASN A 231 -2.27 6.40 38.56
C ASN A 231 -3.32 5.58 39.32
N ILE A 232 -3.80 4.47 38.75
CA ILE A 232 -4.72 3.55 39.43
C ILE A 232 -4.03 2.89 40.64
N ALA A 233 -2.80 2.42 40.48
CA ALA A 233 -2.02 1.83 41.55
C ALA A 233 -1.80 2.83 42.71
N LEU A 234 -1.40 4.07 42.39
CA LEU A 234 -1.21 5.16 43.37
C LEU A 234 -2.50 5.49 44.12
N ARG A 235 -3.64 5.58 43.43
CA ARG A 235 -4.94 5.80 44.08
C ARG A 235 -5.30 4.68 45.05
N SER A 236 -5.03 3.43 44.68
CA SER A 236 -5.28 2.28 45.57
C SER A 236 -4.40 2.32 46.82
N LEU A 237 -3.13 2.71 46.69
CA LEU A 237 -2.19 2.83 47.80
C LEU A 237 -2.58 3.98 48.73
N ASN A 238 -2.93 5.15 48.17
CA ASN A 238 -3.36 6.30 48.95
C ASN A 238 -4.64 6.00 49.75
N LYS A 239 -5.61 5.28 49.15
CA LYS A 239 -6.81 4.83 49.87
C LYS A 239 -6.48 3.91 51.05
N LYS A 240 -5.56 2.94 50.87
CA LYS A 240 -5.09 2.08 51.96
C LYS A 240 -4.37 2.88 53.06
N TYR A 241 -3.53 3.83 52.68
CA TYR A 241 -2.85 4.73 53.61
C TYR A 241 -3.83 5.56 54.44
N LEU A 242 -4.85 6.15 53.82
CA LEU A 242 -5.88 6.93 54.53
C LEU A 242 -6.70 6.07 55.50
N ILE A 243 -7.08 4.85 55.11
CA ILE A 243 -7.78 3.90 55.99
C ILE A 243 -6.89 3.54 57.19
N MET A 244 -5.62 3.21 56.94
CA MET A 244 -4.66 2.89 58.01
C MET A 244 -4.46 4.07 58.97
N LYS A 245 -4.29 5.28 58.42
CA LYS A 245 -4.13 6.51 59.21
C LYS A 245 -5.32 6.75 60.11
N HIS A 246 -6.53 6.65 59.57
CA HIS A 246 -7.77 6.80 60.36
C HIS A 246 -7.86 5.73 61.46
N TYR A 247 -7.52 4.48 61.16
CA TYR A 247 -7.53 3.40 62.13
C TYR A 247 -6.55 3.64 63.29
N ILE A 248 -5.35 4.16 63.00
CA ILE A 248 -4.36 4.54 64.01
C ILE A 248 -4.88 5.68 64.89
N GLU A 249 -5.47 6.71 64.29
CA GLU A 249 -6.04 7.86 65.04
C GLU A 249 -7.18 7.43 65.97
N VAL A 250 -8.00 6.47 65.56
CA VAL A 250 -9.12 5.94 66.37
C VAL A 250 -8.66 4.98 67.46
N CYS A 251 -7.72 4.07 67.17
CA CYS A 251 -7.27 3.05 68.13
C CYS A 251 -6.19 3.55 69.11
N PHE A 252 -5.41 4.56 68.73
CA PHE A 252 -4.39 5.19 69.58
C PHE A 252 -4.63 6.69 69.69
N PRO A 253 -5.75 7.13 70.29
CA PRO A 253 -5.98 8.54 70.54
C PRO A 253 -4.84 9.05 71.44
N ARG A 254 -4.17 10.13 71.03
CA ARG A 254 -3.14 10.78 71.85
C ARG A 254 -3.74 11.11 73.22
N ARG A 255 -3.40 10.36 74.26
CA ARG A 255 -3.47 10.87 75.63
C ARG A 255 -2.41 11.95 75.74
N LEU A 256 -2.83 13.22 75.65
CA LEU A 256 -2.03 14.31 76.18
C LEU A 256 -1.85 14.04 77.68
N LEU A 257 -0.67 13.53 78.04
CA LEU A 257 -0.13 13.69 79.38
C LEU A 257 0.24 15.18 79.51
N VAL A 258 -0.74 15.98 79.92
CA VAL A 258 -0.47 17.27 80.55
C VAL A 258 0.06 16.93 81.95
N LEU A 259 1.38 16.90 82.09
CA LEU A 259 2.02 16.99 83.41
C LEU A 259 2.10 18.49 83.73
N GLN A 260 1.18 18.95 84.59
CA GLN A 260 1.40 20.10 85.47
C GLN A 260 2.31 19.69 86.62
#